data_AF-A0A0G0KKT6-F1
#
_entry.id   AF-A0A0G0KKT6-F1
#
_cell.length_a   1.000
_cell.length_b   1.000
_cell.length_c   1.000
_cell.angle_alpha   90.00
_cell.angle_beta   90.00
_cell.angle_gamma   90.00
#
_symmetry.space_group_name_H-M   'P 1'
#
loop_
_entity.id
_entity.type
_entity.pdbx_description
1 polymer ?
#
loop_
_entity_poly.entity_id
_entity_poly.type
_entity_poly.pdbx_seq_one_letter_code
_entity_poly.pdbx_strand_id
1 'polypeptide(L)'
;MENEFYFTQDFEKTENWDKLLDLTHTVWRVVDLTTDNDFLRALGETGLSGFLAFFGIIAFIIWYSLVNFKKINDPFASTLVAALIAATLGLLVNSLYIDVFEASKFAITLWLVLGMLYGKITTKENEL
;
A
#
# COMPACT_ATOMS: atom_id res chain seq x y z
N MET A 1 -20.97 26.07 -23.62
CA MET A 1 -21.79 24.91 -23.22
C MET A 1 -21.88 24.02 -24.43
N GLU A 2 -20.97 23.05 -24.55
CA GLU A 2 -20.98 21.96 -25.53
C GLU A 2 -19.67 21.19 -25.30
N ASN A 3 -19.68 20.25 -24.35
CA ASN A 3 -18.57 19.32 -24.10
C ASN A 3 -19.10 18.03 -23.44
N GLU A 4 -20.32 17.66 -23.76
CA GLU A 4 -20.88 16.36 -23.42
C GLU A 4 -21.46 15.79 -24.71
N PHE A 5 -21.30 14.47 -24.93
CA PHE A 5 -21.92 13.69 -26.00
C PHE A 5 -21.12 13.37 -27.28
N TYR A 6 -19.84 12.97 -27.18
CA TYR A 6 -19.11 12.32 -28.30
C TYR A 6 -18.73 10.85 -28.08
N PHE A 7 -19.00 10.24 -26.92
CA PHE A 7 -18.53 8.87 -26.64
C PHE A 7 -19.47 7.75 -27.10
N THR A 8 -20.76 8.01 -27.37
CA THR A 8 -21.73 6.93 -27.59
C THR A 8 -21.90 6.51 -29.05
N GLN A 9 -21.45 7.31 -30.03
CA GLN A 9 -21.72 7.04 -31.44
C GLN A 9 -20.70 6.11 -32.14
N ASP A 10 -19.50 5.93 -31.58
CA ASP A 10 -18.45 5.11 -32.22
C ASP A 10 -18.52 3.62 -31.85
N PHE A 11 -19.29 3.24 -30.83
CA PHE A 11 -19.41 1.82 -30.41
C PHE A 11 -20.24 0.97 -31.37
N GLU A 12 -21.17 1.57 -32.12
CA GLU A 12 -22.14 0.82 -32.93
C GLU A 12 -21.62 0.44 -34.33
N LYS A 13 -20.42 0.94 -34.73
CA LYS A 13 -20.00 0.93 -36.15
C LYS A 13 -18.62 0.34 -36.47
N THR A 14 -17.95 -0.34 -35.55
CA THR A 14 -16.59 -0.86 -35.81
C THR A 14 -16.56 -2.39 -35.84
N GLU A 15 -16.58 -2.99 -37.04
CA GLU A 15 -16.24 -4.43 -37.27
C GLU A 15 -14.72 -4.68 -37.30
N ASN A 16 -13.92 -3.64 -37.10
CA ASN A 16 -12.47 -3.72 -37.12
C ASN A 16 -11.95 -4.04 -35.72
N TRP A 17 -11.53 -5.29 -35.51
CA TRP A 17 -11.01 -5.81 -34.24
C TRP A 17 -9.81 -5.03 -33.70
N ASP A 18 -8.96 -4.46 -34.56
CA ASP A 18 -7.80 -3.67 -34.12
C ASP A 18 -8.23 -2.33 -33.49
N LYS A 19 -9.29 -1.72 -34.02
CA LYS A 19 -9.88 -0.50 -33.45
C LYS A 19 -10.64 -0.79 -32.16
N LEU A 20 -11.33 -1.93 -32.08
CA LEU A 20 -11.98 -2.36 -30.85
C LEU A 20 -10.94 -2.63 -29.74
N LEU A 21 -9.82 -3.28 -30.08
CA LEU A 21 -8.71 -3.49 -29.15
C LEU A 21 -8.15 -2.14 -28.64
N ASP A 22 -7.88 -1.19 -29.52
CA ASP A 22 -7.40 0.15 -29.13
C ASP A 22 -8.43 0.93 -28.29
N LEU A 23 -9.72 0.81 -28.60
CA LEU A 23 -10.82 1.37 -27.81
C LEU A 23 -10.90 0.70 -26.42
N THR A 24 -10.71 -0.61 -26.31
CA THR A 24 -10.65 -1.24 -24.99
C THR A 24 -9.40 -0.79 -24.22
N HIS A 25 -8.22 -0.73 -24.85
CA HIS A 25 -7.00 -0.26 -24.19
C HIS A 25 -7.06 1.22 -23.77
N THR A 26 -7.77 2.05 -24.51
CA THR A 26 -8.03 3.44 -24.13
C THR A 26 -9.07 3.53 -23.03
N VAL A 27 -10.15 2.74 -23.08
CA VAL A 27 -11.14 2.66 -21.99
C VAL A 27 -10.51 2.16 -20.68
N TRP A 28 -9.69 1.11 -20.72
CA TRP A 28 -8.91 0.64 -19.56
C TRP A 28 -7.96 1.72 -19.05
N ARG A 29 -7.22 2.41 -19.94
CA ARG A 29 -6.38 3.55 -19.57
C ARG A 29 -7.17 4.70 -18.93
N VAL A 30 -8.41 4.97 -19.36
CA VAL A 30 -9.24 6.04 -18.78
C VAL A 30 -9.78 5.62 -17.41
N VAL A 31 -10.06 4.34 -17.18
CA VAL A 31 -10.42 3.82 -15.84
C VAL A 31 -9.22 3.92 -14.89
N ASP A 32 -8.03 3.54 -15.36
CA ASP A 32 -6.78 3.66 -14.59
C ASP A 32 -6.40 5.13 -14.30
N LEU A 33 -6.63 6.04 -15.27
CA LEU A 33 -6.35 7.48 -15.17
C LEU A 33 -7.43 8.28 -14.43
N THR A 34 -8.59 7.69 -14.12
CA THR A 34 -9.64 8.35 -13.33
C THR A 34 -9.66 7.88 -11.88
N THR A 35 -8.94 6.80 -11.58
CA THR A 35 -8.66 6.33 -10.23
C THR A 35 -7.16 6.42 -9.98
N ASP A 36 -6.62 7.65 -9.97
CA ASP A 36 -5.19 7.97 -9.72
C ASP A 36 -4.74 7.68 -8.27
N ASN A 37 -5.31 6.67 -7.63
CA ASN A 37 -5.03 6.32 -6.25
C ASN A 37 -4.90 4.81 -6.11
N ASP A 38 -3.67 4.35 -5.92
CA ASP A 38 -3.31 2.94 -5.88
C ASP A 38 -3.96 2.18 -4.72
N PHE A 39 -4.39 2.89 -3.66
CA PHE A 39 -5.20 2.27 -2.60
C PHE A 39 -6.57 1.84 -3.11
N LEU A 40 -7.22 2.66 -3.95
CA LEU A 40 -8.51 2.33 -4.53
C LEU A 40 -8.37 1.25 -5.61
N ARG A 41 -7.28 1.30 -6.39
CA ARG A 41 -6.92 0.26 -7.37
C ARG A 41 -6.67 -1.09 -6.69
N ALA A 42 -5.80 -1.13 -5.67
CA ALA A 42 -5.51 -2.34 -4.91
C ALA A 42 -6.77 -2.92 -4.22
N LEU A 43 -7.66 -2.05 -3.72
CA LEU A 43 -8.92 -2.46 -3.08
C LEU A 43 -9.94 -3.02 -4.10
N GLY A 44 -9.95 -2.49 -5.32
CA GLY A 44 -10.76 -3.02 -6.43
C GLY A 44 -10.23 -4.32 -7.03
N GLU A 45 -8.90 -4.47 -7.13
CA GLU A 45 -8.23 -5.62 -7.77
C GLU A 45 -8.07 -6.84 -6.85
N THR A 46 -7.64 -6.62 -5.59
CA THR A 46 -7.40 -7.70 -4.62
C THR A 46 -8.59 -7.95 -3.69
N GLY A 47 -9.59 -7.09 -3.75
CA GLY A 47 -10.74 -7.08 -2.86
C GLY A 47 -10.39 -6.68 -1.42
N LEU A 48 -11.43 -6.58 -0.58
CA LEU A 48 -11.30 -6.15 0.81
C LEU A 48 -10.38 -7.08 1.63
N SER A 49 -10.40 -8.40 1.38
CA SER A 49 -9.59 -9.36 2.13
C SER A 49 -8.09 -9.22 1.85
N GLY A 50 -7.70 -8.96 0.59
CA GLY A 50 -6.29 -8.74 0.22
C GLY A 50 -5.76 -7.45 0.85
N PHE A 51 -6.55 -6.37 0.74
CA PHE A 51 -6.26 -5.10 1.37
C PHE A 51 -6.11 -5.24 2.90
N LEU A 52 -7.06 -5.89 3.56
CA LEU A 52 -7.00 -6.09 5.02
C LEU A 52 -5.85 -7.01 5.44
N ALA A 53 -5.49 -8.02 4.66
CA ALA A 53 -4.35 -8.87 4.99
C ALA A 53 -3.03 -8.09 4.94
N PHE A 54 -2.83 -7.29 3.89
CA PHE A 54 -1.62 -6.50 3.71
C PHE A 54 -1.45 -5.44 4.81
N PHE A 55 -2.44 -4.56 4.96
CA PHE A 55 -2.40 -3.52 6.00
C PHE A 55 -2.55 -4.10 7.41
N GLY A 56 -3.25 -5.23 7.55
CA GLY A 56 -3.45 -5.90 8.82
C GLY A 56 -2.17 -6.44 9.44
N ILE A 57 -1.25 -6.98 8.65
CA ILE A 57 0.08 -7.41 9.14
C ILE A 57 0.87 -6.21 9.69
N ILE A 58 0.89 -5.10 8.94
CA ILE A 58 1.61 -3.89 9.35
C ILE A 58 1.01 -3.34 10.65
N ALA A 59 -0.31 -3.20 10.70
CA ALA A 59 -1.04 -2.73 11.86
C ALA A 59 -0.84 -3.65 13.08
N PHE A 60 -0.86 -4.97 12.89
CA PHE A 60 -0.62 -5.95 13.94
C PHE A 60 0.79 -5.81 14.53
N ILE A 61 1.82 -5.68 13.70
CA ILE A 61 3.20 -5.51 14.17
C ILE A 61 3.33 -4.21 14.96
N ILE A 62 2.78 -3.08 14.47
CA ILE A 62 2.82 -1.80 15.18
C ILE A 62 2.08 -1.91 16.52
N TRP A 63 0.87 -2.48 16.53
CA TRP A 63 0.08 -2.65 17.74
C TRP A 63 0.78 -3.54 18.77
N TYR A 64 1.28 -4.69 18.34
CA TYR A 64 2.05 -5.61 19.19
C TYR A 64 3.29 -4.91 19.77
N SER A 65 3.94 -4.07 18.97
CA SER A 65 5.10 -3.27 19.39
C SER A 65 4.76 -2.25 20.46
N LEU A 66 3.66 -1.52 20.29
CA LEU A 66 3.21 -0.50 21.24
C LEU A 66 2.79 -1.12 22.58
N VAL A 67 2.11 -2.26 22.57
CA VAL A 67 1.67 -2.96 23.78
C VAL A 67 2.87 -3.50 24.57
N ASN A 68 3.89 -4.03 23.88
CA ASN A 68 5.08 -4.58 24.52
C ASN A 68 6.19 -3.56 24.77
N PHE A 69 6.04 -2.31 24.34
CA PHE A 69 7.05 -1.26 24.50
C PHE A 69 7.49 -1.06 25.95
N LYS A 70 6.55 -1.20 26.91
CA LYS A 70 6.81 -1.04 28.35
C LYS A 70 7.68 -2.15 28.96
N LYS A 71 7.88 -3.27 28.26
CA LYS A 71 8.71 -4.39 28.73
C LYS A 71 10.21 -4.16 28.47
N ILE A 72 10.55 -3.13 27.71
CA ILE A 72 11.93 -2.85 27.31
C ILE A 72 12.58 -1.99 28.40
N ASN A 73 13.47 -2.59 29.18
CA ASN A 73 14.17 -1.90 30.27
C ASN A 73 15.40 -1.11 29.80
N ASP A 74 15.98 -1.47 28.66
CA ASP A 74 17.15 -0.79 28.09
C ASP A 74 16.76 0.53 27.37
N PRO A 75 17.30 1.70 27.77
CA PRO A 75 17.05 2.97 27.10
C PRO A 75 17.44 2.98 25.63
N PHE A 76 18.50 2.24 25.24
CA PHE A 76 18.91 2.17 23.84
C PHE A 76 17.91 1.35 23.02
N ALA A 77 17.55 0.15 23.47
CA ALA A 77 16.54 -0.68 22.82
C ALA A 77 15.18 -0.01 22.70
N SER A 78 14.71 0.71 23.74
CA SER A 78 13.43 1.42 23.70
C SER A 78 13.44 2.56 22.69
N THR A 79 14.54 3.32 22.62
CA THR A 79 14.70 4.39 21.62
C THR A 79 14.75 3.82 20.20
N LEU A 80 15.44 2.68 20.00
CA LEU A 80 15.50 2.00 18.71
C LEU A 80 14.11 1.52 18.26
N VAL A 81 13.32 0.92 19.17
CA VAL A 81 11.95 0.49 18.86
C VAL A 81 11.06 1.69 18.52
N ALA A 82 11.15 2.79 19.27
CA ALA A 82 10.42 4.01 18.95
C ALA A 82 10.81 4.58 17.58
N ALA A 83 12.10 4.58 17.25
CA ALA A 83 12.59 5.03 15.95
C ALA A 83 12.10 4.14 14.79
N LEU A 84 12.08 2.82 14.99
CA LEU A 84 11.56 1.88 13.99
C LEU A 84 10.05 2.06 13.77
N ILE A 85 9.26 2.26 14.83
CA ILE A 85 7.83 2.58 14.71
C ILE A 85 7.64 3.90 13.94
N ALA A 86 8.40 4.95 14.28
CA ALA A 86 8.34 6.22 13.59
C ALA A 86 8.72 6.10 12.10
N ALA A 87 9.74 5.29 11.78
CA ALA A 87 10.16 5.01 10.40
C ALA A 87 9.05 4.28 9.62
N THR A 88 8.40 3.28 10.22
CA THR A 88 7.25 2.60 9.59
C THR A 88 6.10 3.57 9.34
N LEU A 89 5.74 4.41 10.31
CA LEU A 89 4.69 5.42 10.14
C LEU A 89 5.06 6.45 9.06
N GLY A 90 6.32 6.89 9.01
CA GLY A 90 6.80 7.78 7.95
C GLY A 90 6.69 7.18 6.56
N LEU A 91 7.00 5.89 6.40
CA LEU A 91 6.81 5.16 5.14
C LEU A 91 5.33 5.03 4.77
N LEU A 92 4.44 4.78 5.74
CA LEU A 92 3.00 4.73 5.51
C LEU A 92 2.43 6.09 5.10
N VAL A 93 2.89 7.18 5.71
CA VAL A 93 2.48 8.53 5.28
C VAL A 93 3.00 8.82 3.87
N ASN A 94 4.23 8.42 3.55
CA ASN A 94 4.78 8.56 2.20
C ASN A 94 3.95 7.78 1.16
N SER A 95 3.46 6.59 1.53
CA SER A 95 2.58 5.81 0.64
C SER A 95 1.27 6.50 0.29
N LEU A 96 0.83 7.51 1.04
CA LEU A 96 -0.36 8.30 0.67
C LEU A 96 -0.11 9.26 -0.50
N TYR A 97 1.15 9.59 -0.80
CA TYR A 97 1.54 10.56 -1.83
C TYR A 97 2.06 9.91 -3.11
N ILE A 98 2.78 8.80 -2.97
CA ILE A 98 3.40 8.08 -4.08
C ILE A 98 3.11 6.60 -3.94
N ASP A 99 3.13 5.87 -5.05
CA ASP A 99 2.96 4.43 -5.05
C ASP A 99 4.19 3.70 -4.50
N VAL A 100 4.33 3.72 -3.17
CA VAL A 100 5.45 3.10 -2.45
C VAL A 100 5.33 1.57 -2.44
N PHE A 101 4.12 1.04 -2.57
CA PHE A 101 3.88 -0.41 -2.47
C PHE A 101 4.03 -1.12 -3.82
N GLU A 102 3.73 -0.46 -4.94
CA GLU A 102 4.02 -0.99 -6.28
C GLU A 102 5.52 -0.88 -6.62
N ALA A 103 6.21 0.13 -6.08
CA ALA A 103 7.66 0.26 -6.22
C ALA A 103 8.43 -0.74 -5.34
N SER A 104 8.91 -1.83 -5.96
CA SER A 104 9.64 -2.94 -5.31
C SER A 104 10.80 -2.53 -4.39
N LYS A 105 11.46 -1.39 -4.67
CA LYS A 105 12.59 -0.89 -3.86
C LYS A 105 12.16 -0.41 -2.47
N PHE A 106 10.97 0.16 -2.32
CA PHE A 106 10.49 0.66 -1.04
C PHE A 106 9.83 -0.44 -0.21
N ALA A 107 9.16 -1.39 -0.86
CA ALA A 107 8.57 -2.55 -0.18
C ALA A 107 9.64 -3.35 0.59
N ILE A 108 10.83 -3.54 0.02
CA ILE A 108 11.95 -4.23 0.70
C ILE A 108 12.35 -3.51 1.99
N THR A 109 12.46 -2.18 1.96
CA THR A 109 12.79 -1.37 3.13
C THR A 109 11.73 -1.47 4.22
N LEU A 110 10.45 -1.44 3.84
CA LEU A 110 9.33 -1.62 4.77
C LEU A 110 9.43 -2.97 5.51
N TRP A 111 9.59 -4.07 4.77
CA TRP A 111 9.68 -5.41 5.36
C TRP A 111 10.90 -5.59 6.25
N LEU A 112 12.05 -5.00 5.89
CA LEU A 112 13.24 -4.99 6.73
C LEU A 112 13.00 -4.28 8.07
N VAL A 113 12.41 -3.07 8.03
CA VAL A 113 12.11 -2.30 9.25
C VAL A 113 11.13 -3.04 10.15
N LEU A 114 10.07 -3.61 9.57
CA LEU A 114 9.09 -4.41 10.31
C LEU A 114 9.70 -5.68 10.93
N GLY A 115 10.58 -6.36 10.20
CA GLY A 115 11.30 -7.54 10.70
C GLY A 115 12.24 -7.21 11.87
N MET A 116 12.98 -6.11 11.77
CA MET A 116 13.84 -5.63 12.87
C MET A 116 13.03 -5.25 14.11
N LEU A 117 11.92 -4.54 13.93
CA LEU A 117 11.01 -4.14 15.00
C LEU A 117 10.45 -5.37 15.73
N TYR A 118 9.84 -6.30 14.98
CA TYR A 118 9.25 -7.50 15.55
C TYR A 118 10.29 -8.39 16.25
N GLY A 119 11.47 -8.54 15.64
CA GLY A 119 12.57 -9.30 16.20
C GLY A 119 13.05 -8.73 17.53
N LYS A 120 13.19 -7.40 17.65
CA LYS A 120 13.70 -6.80 18.89
C LYS A 120 12.69 -6.88 20.03
N ILE A 121 11.40 -6.89 19.75
CA ILE A 121 10.35 -7.08 20.78
C ILE A 121 10.26 -8.53 21.25
N THR A 122 10.42 -9.49 20.32
CA THR A 122 10.29 -10.93 20.61
C THR A 122 11.55 -11.55 21.22
N THR A 123 12.67 -10.83 21.22
CA THR A 123 13.93 -11.33 21.78
C THR A 123 13.81 -11.58 23.28
N LYS A 124 14.30 -12.74 23.75
CA LYS A 124 14.22 -13.21 25.15
C LYS A 124 14.84 -12.27 26.19
N GLU A 125 15.71 -11.35 25.77
CA GLU A 125 16.23 -10.28 26.64
C GLU A 125 15.12 -9.39 27.23
N ASN A 126 13.93 -9.34 26.61
CA ASN A 126 12.77 -8.61 27.13
C ASN A 126 11.87 -9.46 28.07
N GLU A 127 12.21 -10.74 28.32
CA GLU A 127 11.46 -11.65 29.19
C GLU A 127 12.09 -11.85 30.58
N LEU A 128 13.23 -11.17 30.85
CA LEU A 128 13.96 -11.19 32.12
C LEU A 128 13.80 -9.86 32.88
#